data_AF-S7WQ41-F1
#
_entry.id   AF-S7WQ41-F1
#
_cell.length_a   1.000
_cell.length_b   1.000
_cell.length_c   1.000
_cell.angle_alpha   90.00
_cell.angle_beta   90.00
_cell.angle_gamma   90.00
#
_symmetry.space_group_name_H-M   'P 1'
#
loop_
_entity.id
_entity.type
_entity.pdbx_description
1 polymer ?
#
loop_
_entity_poly.entity_id
_entity_poly.type
_entity_poly.pdbx_seq_one_letter_code
_entity_poly.pdbx_strand_id
1 'polypeptide(L)'
;MDMIAVRKSQLIHLFTQMATEGLFVKERFPGNFENLSTQIFMLADYWLSHNQSVFGPEDVRLPFYSKLISSMIVPYLTEKGMADYKNTLSSERELKLV
;
A
#
# COMPACT_ATOMS: atom_id res chain seq x y z
N MET A 1 -1.83 22.08 12.34
CA MET A 1 -2.46 20.80 11.97
C MET A 1 -1.47 19.69 12.27
N ASP A 2 -1.94 18.56 12.77
CA ASP A 2 -1.10 17.37 13.03
C ASP A 2 -0.60 16.78 11.70
N MET A 3 0.71 16.55 11.58
CA MET A 3 1.35 15.99 10.37
C MET A 3 0.86 14.58 10.03
N ILE A 4 0.45 13.81 11.04
CA ILE A 4 -0.10 12.46 10.84
C ILE A 4 -1.47 12.56 10.15
N ALA A 5 -2.31 13.49 10.60
CA ALA A 5 -3.61 13.74 10.00
C ALA A 5 -3.49 14.20 8.53
N VAL A 6 -2.47 15.02 8.21
CA VAL A 6 -2.20 15.46 6.84
C VAL A 6 -1.83 14.28 5.94
N ARG A 7 -0.89 13.42 6.37
CA ARG A 7 -0.48 12.24 5.60
C ARG A 7 -1.65 11.27 5.37
N LYS A 8 -2.51 11.10 6.36
CA LYS A 8 -3.72 10.28 6.25
C LYS A 8 -4.68 10.84 5.20
N SER A 9 -4.96 12.13 5.25
CA SER A 9 -5.81 12.81 4.27
C SER A 9 -5.27 12.69 2.84
N GLN A 10 -3.96 12.85 2.65
CA GLN A 10 -3.32 12.68 1.34
C GLN A 10 -3.47 11.27 0.78
N LEU A 11 -3.32 10.24 1.61
CA LEU A 11 -3.47 8.85 1.17
C LEU A 11 -4.93 8.50 0.83
N ILE A 12 -5.89 8.99 1.62
CA ILE A 12 -7.32 8.85 1.32
C ILE A 12 -7.68 9.56 0.01
N HIS A 13 -7.13 10.77 -0.20
CA HIS A 13 -7.31 11.54 -1.43
C HIS A 13 -6.79 10.77 -2.64
N LEU A 14 -5.60 10.15 -2.53
CA LEU A 14 -5.05 9.29 -3.58
C LEU A 14 -5.99 8.13 -3.93
N PHE A 15 -6.49 7.38 -2.94
CA PHE A 15 -7.43 6.28 -3.21
C PHE A 15 -8.73 6.77 -3.87
N THR A 16 -9.21 7.93 -3.48
CA THR A 16 -10.40 8.56 -4.07
C THR A 16 -10.17 8.94 -5.52
N GLN A 17 -8.99 9.48 -5.83
CA GLN A 17 -8.61 9.81 -7.19
C GLN A 17 -8.46 8.55 -8.05
N MET A 18 -7.77 7.52 -7.54
CA MET A 18 -7.63 6.23 -8.24
C MET A 18 -8.99 5.58 -8.53
N ALA A 19 -9.96 5.71 -7.62
CA ALA A 19 -11.32 5.24 -7.85
C ALA A 19 -12.06 6.05 -8.91
N THR A 20 -11.83 7.36 -8.96
CA THR A 20 -12.38 8.27 -9.99
C THR A 20 -11.82 7.94 -11.37
N GLU A 21 -10.56 7.54 -11.46
CA GLU A 21 -9.87 7.14 -12.70
C GLU A 21 -10.16 5.69 -13.13
N GLY A 22 -10.96 4.96 -12.35
CA GLY A 22 -11.34 3.56 -12.60
C GLY A 22 -10.23 2.54 -12.33
N LEU A 23 -9.17 2.92 -11.60
CA LEU A 23 -8.09 2.04 -11.19
C LEU A 23 -8.43 1.31 -9.88
N PHE A 24 -9.12 2.00 -8.97
CA PHE A 24 -9.70 1.40 -7.77
C PHE A 24 -11.21 1.20 -7.94
N VAL A 25 -11.75 0.20 -7.25
CA VAL A 25 -13.19 0.13 -7.00
C VAL A 25 -13.60 1.32 -6.15
N LYS A 26 -14.83 1.81 -6.35
CA LYS A 26 -15.41 2.83 -5.47
C LYS A 26 -15.46 2.31 -4.04
N GLU A 27 -15.51 3.26 -3.11
CA GLU A 27 -15.63 2.94 -1.70
C GLU A 27 -16.82 2.02 -1.45
N ARG A 28 -16.59 0.86 -0.81
CA ARG A 28 -17.62 -0.16 -0.62
C ARG A 28 -18.61 0.20 0.48
N PHE A 29 -18.15 0.95 1.48
CA PHE A 29 -18.92 1.47 2.60
C PHE A 29 -18.24 2.73 3.15
N PRO A 30 -18.97 3.67 3.77
CA PRO A 30 -18.37 4.90 4.28
C PRO A 30 -17.19 4.65 5.22
N GLY A 31 -16.03 5.27 4.93
CA GLY A 31 -14.81 5.13 5.74
C GLY A 31 -13.96 3.90 5.39
N ASN A 32 -14.30 3.13 4.35
CA ASN A 32 -13.49 2.00 3.92
C ASN A 32 -12.08 2.42 3.46
N PHE A 33 -11.92 3.55 2.76
CA PHE A 33 -10.60 4.09 2.42
C PHE A 33 -9.84 4.64 3.64
N GLU A 34 -10.58 5.17 4.61
CA GLU A 34 -9.99 5.58 5.88
C GLU A 34 -9.39 4.36 6.61
N ASN A 35 -10.13 3.26 6.70
CA ASN A 35 -9.65 2.01 7.29
C ASN A 35 -8.42 1.46 6.56
N LEU A 36 -8.42 1.47 5.22
CA LEU A 36 -7.26 1.07 4.42
C LEU A 36 -6.03 1.94 4.73
N SER A 37 -6.20 3.26 4.79
CA SER A 37 -5.11 4.18 5.13
C SER A 37 -4.54 3.88 6.51
N THR A 38 -5.39 3.65 7.51
CA THR A 38 -4.97 3.29 8.86
C THR A 38 -4.21 1.97 8.90
N GLN A 39 -4.65 0.95 8.16
CA GLN A 39 -3.92 -0.33 8.06
C GLN A 39 -2.52 -0.16 7.48
N ILE A 40 -2.40 0.64 6.41
CA ILE A 40 -1.10 0.94 5.78
C ILE A 40 -0.18 1.69 6.75
N PHE A 41 -0.68 2.70 7.48
CA PHE A 41 0.13 3.42 8.47
C PHE A 41 0.56 2.53 9.63
N MET A 42 -0.34 1.71 10.19
CA MET A 42 0.05 0.76 11.23
C MET A 42 1.18 -0.16 10.76
N LEU A 43 1.09 -0.71 9.55
CA LEU A 43 2.18 -1.52 9.03
C LEU A 43 3.47 -0.71 8.81
N ALA A 44 3.37 0.48 8.22
CA ALA A 44 4.52 1.35 7.94
C ALA A 44 5.21 1.90 9.20
N ASP A 45 4.48 2.06 10.30
CA ASP A 45 5.03 2.54 11.57
C ASP A 45 5.66 1.39 12.37
N TYR A 46 5.09 0.18 12.31
CA TYR A 46 5.50 -0.95 13.17
C TYR A 46 6.31 -2.05 12.48
N TRP A 47 6.55 -1.97 11.16
CA TRP A 47 7.23 -3.07 10.44
C TRP A 47 8.61 -3.41 11.02
N LEU A 48 9.39 -2.41 11.45
CA LEU A 48 10.74 -2.63 11.95
C LEU A 48 10.73 -3.36 13.30
N SER A 49 9.85 -2.94 14.21
CA SER A 49 9.67 -3.62 15.49
C SER A 49 9.20 -5.06 15.29
N HIS A 50 8.23 -5.28 14.40
CA HIS A 50 7.81 -6.63 14.03
C HIS A 50 8.98 -7.45 13.45
N ASN A 51 9.81 -6.86 12.58
CA ASN A 51 10.97 -7.53 12.00
C ASN A 51 11.94 -8.01 13.07
N GLN A 52 12.30 -7.12 13.98
CA GLN A 52 13.21 -7.41 15.07
C GLN A 52 12.68 -8.52 15.97
N SER A 53 11.38 -8.54 16.26
CA SER A 53 10.76 -9.58 17.10
C SER A 53 10.61 -10.94 16.41
N VAL A 54 10.35 -10.96 15.10
CA VAL A 54 10.01 -12.19 14.37
C VAL A 54 11.20 -12.80 13.62
N PHE A 55 12.03 -11.97 12.98
CA PHE A 55 13.17 -12.39 12.16
C PHE A 55 14.52 -12.08 12.82
N GLY A 56 14.54 -11.17 13.78
CA GLY A 56 15.76 -10.69 14.44
C GLY A 56 16.29 -9.40 13.81
N PRO A 57 17.23 -8.71 14.50
CA PRO A 57 17.77 -7.43 14.04
C PRO A 57 18.67 -7.55 12.81
N GLU A 58 19.31 -8.71 12.59
CA GLU A 58 20.24 -8.95 11.49
C GLU A 58 19.56 -9.40 10.17
N ASP A 59 18.30 -9.85 10.22
CA ASP A 59 17.54 -10.33 9.05
C ASP A 59 16.41 -9.34 8.71
N VAL A 60 16.76 -8.21 8.10
CA VAL A 60 15.81 -7.18 7.68
C VAL A 60 15.10 -7.57 6.37
N ARG A 61 13.82 -7.90 6.46
CA ARG A 61 13.02 -8.39 5.31
C ARG A 61 12.15 -7.31 4.66
N LEU A 62 12.76 -6.24 4.14
CA LEU A 62 12.00 -5.16 3.45
C LEU A 62 11.02 -5.68 2.37
N PRO A 63 11.40 -6.63 1.48
CA PRO A 63 10.47 -7.13 0.45
C PRO A 63 9.22 -7.81 1.02
N PHE A 64 9.31 -8.40 2.21
CA PHE A 64 8.16 -9.01 2.89
C PHE A 64 7.11 -7.95 3.25
N TYR A 65 7.53 -6.82 3.84
CA TYR A 65 6.61 -5.74 4.23
C TYR A 65 6.06 -4.98 3.01
N SER A 66 6.86 -4.75 1.97
CA SER A 66 6.37 -4.19 0.71
C SER A 66 5.27 -5.06 0.09
N LYS A 67 5.42 -6.39 0.16
CA LYS A 67 4.39 -7.34 -0.28
C LYS A 67 3.12 -7.27 0.57
N LEU A 68 3.25 -7.07 1.89
CA LEU A 68 2.08 -6.89 2.77
C LEU A 68 1.30 -5.62 2.42
N ILE A 69 1.96 -4.48 2.21
CA ILE A 69 1.30 -3.25 1.75
C ILE A 69 0.59 -3.48 0.41
N SER A 70 1.27 -4.12 -0.55
CA SER A 70 0.65 -4.48 -1.83
C SER A 70 -0.59 -5.36 -1.65
N SER A 71 -0.53 -6.33 -0.73
CA SER A 71 -1.64 -7.25 -0.45
C SER A 71 -2.85 -6.55 0.17
N MET A 72 -2.66 -5.42 0.87
CA MET A 72 -3.75 -4.57 1.36
C MET A 72 -4.43 -3.80 0.21
N ILE A 73 -3.66 -3.40 -0.81
CA ILE A 73 -4.13 -2.59 -1.94
C ILE A 73 -4.82 -3.44 -3.01
N VAL A 74 -4.28 -4.62 -3.33
CA VAL A 74 -4.76 -5.51 -4.40
C VAL A 74 -6.29 -5.72 -4.40
N PRO A 75 -6.98 -5.95 -3.27
CA PRO A 75 -8.43 -6.14 -3.23
C PRO A 75 -9.25 -4.92 -3.68
N TYR A 76 -8.63 -3.75 -3.76
CA TYR A 76 -9.24 -2.50 -4.20
C TYR A 76 -9.03 -2.23 -5.69
N LEU A 77 -8.11 -2.94 -6.36
CA LEU A 77 -7.87 -2.73 -7.78
C LEU A 77 -9.04 -3.24 -8.62
N THR A 78 -9.41 -2.49 -9.65
CA THR A 78 -10.25 -2.99 -10.75
C THR A 78 -9.41 -3.89 -11.67
N GLU A 79 -10.04 -4.48 -12.69
CA GLU A 79 -9.29 -5.19 -13.74
C GLU A 79 -8.25 -4.28 -14.43
N LYS A 80 -8.64 -3.02 -14.72
CA LYS A 80 -7.73 -2.00 -15.27
C LYS A 80 -6.59 -1.72 -14.30
N GLY A 81 -6.91 -1.44 -13.03
CA GLY A 81 -5.89 -1.17 -12.01
C GLY A 81 -4.94 -2.35 -11.78
N MET A 82 -5.45 -3.58 -11.88
CA MET A 82 -4.65 -4.80 -11.77
C MET A 82 -3.70 -4.98 -12.97
N ALA A 83 -4.14 -4.64 -14.19
CA ALA A 83 -3.28 -4.66 -15.36
C ALA A 83 -2.12 -3.65 -15.20
N ASP A 84 -2.43 -2.42 -14.78
CA ASP A 84 -1.42 -1.37 -14.56
C ASP A 84 -0.42 -1.78 -13.46
N TYR A 85 -0.93 -2.31 -12.34
CA TYR A 85 -0.08 -2.80 -11.25
C TYR A 85 0.89 -3.90 -11.70
N LYS A 86 0.43 -4.86 -12.51
CA LYS A 86 1.29 -5.92 -13.07
C LYS A 86 2.37 -5.35 -13.97
N ASN A 87 2.05 -4.35 -14.79
CA ASN A 87 3.01 -3.69 -15.66
C ASN A 87 4.11 -2.97 -14.86
N THR A 88 3.76 -2.34 -13.74
CA THR A 88 4.75 -1.72 -12.84
C THR A 88 5.70 -2.76 -12.24
N LEU A 89 5.18 -3.92 -11.81
CA LEU A 89 6.00 -5.01 -11.27
C LEU A 89 6.95 -5.62 -12.30
N SER A 90 6.54 -5.74 -13.57
CA SER A 90 7.44 -6.22 -14.62
C SER A 90 8.58 -5.23 -14.89
N SER A 91 8.28 -3.93 -14.93
CA SER A 91 9.30 -2.88 -15.14
C SER A 91 10.32 -2.82 -14.00
N GLU A 92 9.90 -3.02 -12.74
CA GLU A 92 10.81 -3.12 -11.59
C GLU A 92 11.72 -4.36 -11.65
N ARG A 93 11.25 -5.45 -12.27
CA ARG A 93 12.05 -6.67 -12.46
C ARG A 93 13.12 -6.46 -13.54
N GLU A 94 12.81 -5.71 -14.59
CA GLU A 94 13.75 -5.38 -15.68
C GLU A 94 14.86 -4.42 -15.20
N LEU A 95 14.54 -3.43 -14.35
CA LEU A 95 15.53 -2.51 -13.78
C LEU A 95 16.51 -3.16 -12.79
N LYS A 96 16.21 -4.35 -12.26
CA LYS A 96 17.12 -5.12 -11.39
C LYS A 96 18.07 -6.04 -12.17
N LEU A 97 17.97 -6.08 -13.50
CA LEU A 97 18.76 -6.94 -14.38
C LEU A 97 19.76 -6.15 -15.26
N VAL A 98 19.90 -4.85 -15.02
CA VAL A 98 20.87 -3.94 -15.68
C VAL A 98 21.85 -3.40 -14.65
#